data_AF-A0A8C2BN40-F1
#
_entry.id   AF-A0A8C2BN40-F1
#
_cell.length_a   1.000
_cell.length_b   1.000
_cell.length_c   1.000
_cell.angle_alpha   90.00
_cell.angle_beta   90.00
_cell.angle_gamma   90.00
#
_symmetry.space_group_name_H-M   'P 1'
#
loop_
_entity.id
_entity.type
_entity.pdbx_description
1 polymer ?
#
loop_
_entity_poly.entity_id
_entity_poly.type
_entity_poly.pdbx_seq_one_letter_code
_entity_poly.pdbx_strand_id
1 'polypeptide(L)'
;MSPPTFASPNVGQRLFHTCSLTPPISTPLFLILDDATYPCAPSHTQYTEVIAFHYVLSWHTRKVLKRRLSRLVSRGSERIHTGAKRHCFAFTLSSMMAAQDFNFLLATDSYKITHYKQYPPNISKVYSYFECRHKKGGQYNEVVFFGLQYLLKKYLAGRVVTEEKIQEAKVFYQMHFKQSVFDEEGWRKVLEKYDGRLPIRIKAVPEGKIIPRGNVLFTVENTDPDFFWLTNYIETMLLQMWYPITVATISREFKKILAKHLKATSGSLEGLDLKLHDFGYRGVSSQESAALGGAAHLVNFCSTDTVAGLLMAQRYYACPMAGFSIPAAEHSTIISWGKSREKDAFECLLDQFPSGPVAVVSDSYDIFKACKHIWGDKLKERVMERSEDSALIIRPDSGDPAETLIEVIKILEECFGCSQNSVGYKVLPSYLRIIQGDGIDLNSINEILEKLSDEGWSAENVFFGCGSALLQKINRDTLNCAFKCSYVETNGKGMDVYKQPVTDPSKGSKRGRLCLRRNSDGFIETVERGAGKPHEDMLVTVFENGTILQEYTLDEIRKAAQLWEEDVSPSEHNKEDDTSLEIHQKHIINGVH
;
A
#
# COMPACT_ATOMS: atom_id res chain seq x y z
N MET A 1 2.81 -80.80 -5.14
CA MET A 1 2.42 -80.89 -3.72
C MET A 1 0.99 -80.39 -3.57
N SER A 2 0.33 -80.68 -2.44
CA SER A 2 -1.14 -80.78 -2.38
C SER A 2 -1.91 -79.46 -2.11
N PRO A 3 -3.15 -79.32 -2.60
CA PRO A 3 -4.20 -78.41 -2.07
C PRO A 3 -5.10 -79.17 -1.04
N PRO A 4 -6.33 -78.73 -0.65
CA PRO A 4 -7.01 -77.41 -0.66
C PRO A 4 -7.31 -76.93 0.81
N THR A 5 -8.47 -76.44 1.36
CA THR A 5 -9.88 -76.15 0.96
C THR A 5 -10.63 -75.31 2.03
N PHE A 6 -11.71 -74.58 1.65
CA PHE A 6 -12.88 -74.17 2.49
C PHE A 6 -12.69 -73.19 3.69
N ALA A 7 -13.69 -72.43 4.21
CA ALA A 7 -15.10 -72.14 3.84
C ALA A 7 -15.60 -70.79 4.47
N SER A 8 -16.87 -70.44 4.23
CA SER A 8 -17.69 -69.33 4.81
C SER A 8 -19.09 -69.91 5.18
N PRO A 9 -20.15 -69.18 5.66
CA PRO A 9 -20.30 -67.78 6.15
C PRO A 9 -21.10 -67.68 7.49
N ASN A 10 -21.53 -66.47 7.92
CA ASN A 10 -22.94 -66.16 8.31
C ASN A 10 -23.22 -64.74 8.90
N VAL A 11 -24.33 -64.13 8.43
CA VAL A 11 -25.39 -63.32 9.12
C VAL A 11 -25.01 -62.24 10.18
N GLY A 12 -25.56 -61.01 10.19
CA GLY A 12 -26.72 -60.46 9.44
C GLY A 12 -26.97 -58.94 9.60
N GLN A 13 -28.22 -58.49 9.32
CA GLN A 13 -28.59 -57.08 9.04
C GLN A 13 -29.30 -56.33 10.21
N ARG A 14 -29.21 -54.98 10.22
CA ARG A 14 -30.27 -53.93 10.44
C ARG A 14 -29.63 -52.61 10.95
N LEU A 15 -29.73 -51.48 10.22
CA LEU A 15 -30.80 -50.46 10.17
C LEU A 15 -30.83 -49.44 11.35
N PHE A 16 -30.72 -48.15 10.99
CA PHE A 16 -30.99 -46.88 11.68
C PHE A 16 -31.34 -46.83 13.20
N HIS A 17 -30.73 -45.86 13.90
CA HIS A 17 -31.52 -44.75 14.48
C HIS A 17 -30.71 -43.46 14.73
N THR A 18 -31.46 -42.40 15.00
CA THR A 18 -31.10 -40.97 15.15
C THR A 18 -30.77 -40.56 16.60
N CYS A 19 -29.91 -39.53 16.77
CA CYS A 19 -30.20 -38.48 17.75
C CYS A 19 -29.50 -37.15 17.42
N SER A 20 -30.12 -36.04 17.83
CA SER A 20 -29.63 -34.66 17.71
C SER A 20 -29.23 -34.10 19.08
N LEU A 21 -28.49 -32.98 19.13
CA LEU A 21 -28.70 -31.90 20.10
C LEU A 21 -27.87 -30.64 19.78
N THR A 22 -28.38 -29.48 20.21
CA THR A 22 -27.78 -28.15 20.04
C THR A 22 -27.26 -27.57 21.37
N PRO A 23 -26.25 -26.68 21.36
CA PRO A 23 -25.79 -25.98 22.56
C PRO A 23 -26.53 -24.63 22.78
N PRO A 24 -26.82 -24.24 24.04
CA PRO A 24 -27.28 -22.89 24.38
C PRO A 24 -26.18 -21.98 24.97
N ILE A 25 -26.46 -20.68 25.00
CA ILE A 25 -25.58 -19.57 25.40
C ILE A 25 -25.82 -19.18 26.88
N SER A 26 -24.82 -18.62 27.57
CA SER A 26 -25.06 -17.73 28.73
C SER A 26 -23.98 -16.64 28.87
N THR A 27 -24.37 -15.51 29.47
CA THR A 27 -23.60 -14.25 29.61
C THR A 27 -23.06 -14.05 31.04
N PRO A 28 -22.05 -13.18 31.26
CA PRO A 28 -21.35 -13.06 32.54
C PRO A 28 -22.11 -12.28 33.61
N LEU A 29 -21.80 -12.58 34.88
CA LEU A 29 -22.38 -11.94 36.06
C LEU A 29 -21.46 -10.83 36.62
N PHE A 30 -22.04 -9.73 37.10
CA PHE A 30 -21.33 -8.75 37.93
C PHE A 30 -21.21 -9.24 39.38
N LEU A 31 -20.16 -8.81 40.09
CA LEU A 31 -20.04 -8.93 41.54
C LEU A 31 -19.74 -7.57 42.17
N ILE A 32 -20.40 -7.31 43.29
CA ILE A 32 -20.23 -6.16 44.19
C ILE A 32 -19.75 -6.71 45.52
N LEU A 33 -18.87 -6.01 46.22
CA LEU A 33 -18.49 -6.29 47.62
C LEU A 33 -18.38 -4.98 48.40
N ASP A 34 -18.89 -5.01 49.63
CA ASP A 34 -18.99 -3.89 50.58
C ASP A 34 -17.95 -4.00 51.72
N ASP A 35 -18.16 -3.21 52.78
CA ASP A 35 -17.17 -2.53 53.62
C ASP A 35 -16.51 -3.27 54.81
N ALA A 36 -15.44 -2.63 55.34
CA ALA A 36 -14.88 -2.66 56.71
C ALA A 36 -14.34 -3.98 57.33
N THR A 37 -13.08 -4.05 57.80
CA THR A 37 -12.65 -3.53 59.13
C THR A 37 -11.11 -3.53 59.34
N TYR A 38 -10.64 -2.86 60.40
CA TYR A 38 -9.22 -2.61 60.80
C TYR A 38 -8.89 -3.31 62.16
N PRO A 39 -7.62 -3.55 62.61
CA PRO A 39 -6.63 -2.48 62.90
C PRO A 39 -5.10 -2.81 62.88
N CYS A 40 -4.31 -1.82 63.33
CA CYS A 40 -2.88 -1.81 63.71
C CYS A 40 -1.79 -1.62 62.61
N ALA A 41 -0.67 -1.04 63.06
CA ALA A 41 0.42 -0.40 62.28
C ALA A 41 1.76 -0.56 63.08
N PRO A 42 2.93 0.02 62.70
CA PRO A 42 3.26 0.84 61.52
C PRO A 42 4.58 0.48 60.79
N SER A 43 4.85 1.10 59.63
CA SER A 43 6.10 1.87 59.35
C SER A 43 6.26 2.28 57.86
N HIS A 44 7.06 3.33 57.63
CA HIS A 44 7.65 3.79 56.36
C HIS A 44 6.74 4.00 55.12
N THR A 45 5.99 5.09 55.14
CA THR A 45 5.58 5.82 53.94
C THR A 45 6.73 6.63 53.34
N GLN A 46 6.96 6.52 52.02
CA GLN A 46 7.06 7.64 51.05
C GLN A 46 7.38 7.10 49.63
N TYR A 47 7.15 7.94 48.61
CA TYR A 47 7.47 7.72 47.17
C TYR A 47 6.65 6.68 46.36
N THR A 48 5.32 6.85 46.28
CA THR A 48 4.50 6.18 45.23
C THR A 48 3.39 7.01 44.58
N GLU A 49 2.86 8.08 45.18
CA GLU A 49 1.63 8.73 44.69
C GLU A 49 1.81 9.91 43.70
N VAL A 50 3.03 10.47 43.56
CA VAL A 50 3.27 11.72 42.80
C VAL A 50 3.03 11.57 41.28
N ILE A 51 3.13 10.35 40.75
CA ILE A 51 3.15 10.08 39.30
C ILE A 51 1.73 10.06 38.70
N ALA A 52 0.74 9.53 39.42
CA ALA A 52 -0.63 9.39 38.91
C ALA A 52 -1.32 10.75 38.67
N PHE A 53 -1.11 11.72 39.57
CA PHE A 53 -1.76 13.03 39.49
C PHE A 53 -1.36 13.84 38.25
N HIS A 54 -0.11 13.75 37.79
CA HIS A 54 0.37 14.51 36.63
C HIS A 54 -0.32 14.12 35.32
N TYR A 55 -0.60 12.81 35.11
CA TYR A 55 -1.29 12.35 33.90
C TYR A 55 -2.75 12.84 33.82
N VAL A 56 -3.48 12.83 34.94
CA VAL A 56 -4.89 13.26 34.97
C VAL A 56 -5.02 14.77 34.76
N LEU A 57 -4.17 15.58 35.41
CA LEU A 57 -4.16 17.05 35.19
C LEU A 57 -3.76 17.42 33.76
N SER A 58 -2.79 16.72 33.16
CA SER A 58 -2.39 16.90 31.75
C SER A 58 -3.58 16.73 30.80
N TRP A 59 -4.37 15.66 30.96
CA TRP A 59 -5.53 15.40 30.09
C TRP A 59 -6.66 16.42 30.28
N HIS A 60 -6.96 16.80 31.53
CA HIS A 60 -8.01 17.79 31.81
C HIS A 60 -7.64 19.20 31.33
N THR A 61 -6.41 19.65 31.55
CA THR A 61 -5.93 20.96 31.06
C THR A 61 -5.90 21.00 29.54
N ARG A 62 -5.43 19.93 28.85
CA ARG A 62 -5.51 19.81 27.38
C ARG A 62 -6.96 19.93 26.86
N LYS A 63 -7.94 19.30 27.53
CA LYS A 63 -9.38 19.43 27.18
C LYS A 63 -9.91 20.85 27.37
N VAL A 64 -9.53 21.54 28.46
CA VAL A 64 -9.92 22.93 28.70
C VAL A 64 -9.28 23.87 27.69
N LEU A 65 -8.01 23.63 27.31
CA LEU A 65 -7.31 24.42 26.30
C LEU A 65 -7.94 24.24 24.91
N LYS A 66 -8.26 23.00 24.48
CA LYS A 66 -9.02 22.74 23.24
C LYS A 66 -10.37 23.48 23.23
N ARG A 67 -11.09 23.53 24.36
CA ARG A 67 -12.36 24.27 24.51
C ARG A 67 -12.20 25.80 24.56
N ARG A 68 -11.04 26.35 24.98
CA ARG A 68 -10.74 27.78 24.89
C ARG A 68 -10.31 28.18 23.48
N LEU A 69 -9.48 27.38 22.81
CA LEU A 69 -9.02 27.61 21.45
C LEU A 69 -10.19 27.59 20.44
N SER A 70 -11.12 26.63 20.52
CA SER A 70 -12.29 26.64 19.62
C SER A 70 -13.20 27.87 19.81
N ARG A 71 -13.28 28.40 21.03
CA ARG A 71 -14.00 29.66 21.35
C ARG A 71 -13.26 30.93 20.92
N LEU A 72 -11.95 30.87 20.74
CA LEU A 72 -11.16 31.96 20.14
C LEU A 72 -11.30 31.95 18.62
N VAL A 73 -11.23 30.78 17.98
CA VAL A 73 -11.44 30.61 16.54
C VAL A 73 -12.84 31.07 16.13
N SER A 74 -13.89 30.75 16.90
CA SER A 74 -15.25 31.23 16.59
C SER A 74 -15.44 32.75 16.81
N ARG A 75 -14.74 33.36 17.78
CA ARG A 75 -14.79 34.81 18.03
C ARG A 75 -13.93 35.64 17.07
N GLY A 76 -12.99 35.04 16.35
CA GLY A 76 -12.19 35.71 15.31
C GLY A 76 -12.87 35.82 13.93
N SER A 77 -14.10 35.32 13.77
CA SER A 77 -14.73 35.16 12.45
C SER A 77 -15.35 36.44 11.86
N GLU A 78 -15.62 37.46 12.69
CA GLU A 78 -16.36 38.68 12.31
C GLU A 78 -15.48 39.81 11.72
N ARG A 79 -14.65 39.49 10.72
CA ARG A 79 -14.19 40.39 9.64
C ARG A 79 -13.33 39.61 8.62
N ILE A 80 -13.04 40.26 7.49
CA ILE A 80 -12.27 39.76 6.34
C ILE A 80 -13.01 38.70 5.50
N HIS A 81 -13.53 39.14 4.35
CA HIS A 81 -13.98 38.27 3.25
C HIS A 81 -12.78 37.79 2.40
N THR A 82 -12.75 36.50 2.07
CA THR A 82 -12.31 35.93 0.77
C THR A 82 -12.40 34.41 0.83
N GLY A 83 -13.17 33.79 -0.07
CA GLY A 83 -13.53 32.36 0.03
C GLY A 83 -12.37 31.38 -0.12
N ALA A 84 -11.45 31.66 -1.05
CA ALA A 84 -10.40 30.70 -1.45
C ALA A 84 -9.41 30.36 -0.33
N LYS A 85 -9.00 31.33 0.50
CA LYS A 85 -7.96 31.12 1.52
C LYS A 85 -8.43 30.26 2.70
N ARG A 86 -9.73 30.24 3.01
CA ARG A 86 -10.27 29.53 4.19
C ARG A 86 -10.08 28.01 4.12
N HIS A 87 -10.27 27.39 2.96
CA HIS A 87 -10.10 25.94 2.79
C HIS A 87 -8.64 25.49 3.00
N CYS A 88 -7.68 26.19 2.39
CA CYS A 88 -6.26 25.90 2.52
C CYS A 88 -5.76 26.06 3.98
N PHE A 89 -6.20 27.11 4.68
CA PHE A 89 -5.81 27.37 6.08
C PHE A 89 -6.41 26.35 7.06
N ALA A 90 -7.64 25.89 6.84
CA ALA A 90 -8.26 24.87 7.70
C ALA A 90 -7.59 23.48 7.54
N PHE A 91 -7.20 23.11 6.33
CA PHE A 91 -6.52 21.84 6.06
C PHE A 91 -5.13 21.75 6.68
N THR A 92 -4.32 22.82 6.59
CA THR A 92 -2.99 22.89 7.19
C THR A 92 -3.03 22.78 8.71
N LEU A 93 -4.01 23.41 9.37
CA LEU A 93 -4.25 23.22 10.80
C LEU A 93 -4.59 21.75 11.16
N SER A 94 -5.38 21.05 10.32
CA SER A 94 -5.75 19.66 10.60
C SER A 94 -4.61 18.66 10.46
N SER A 95 -3.64 18.87 9.55
CA SER A 95 -2.44 18.02 9.48
C SER A 95 -1.47 18.34 10.63
N MET A 96 -1.29 19.61 10.97
CA MET A 96 -0.49 20.04 12.13
C MET A 96 -0.97 19.42 13.44
N MET A 97 -2.28 19.33 13.68
CA MET A 97 -2.80 18.70 14.91
C MET A 97 -2.57 17.18 14.96
N ALA A 98 -2.48 16.49 13.82
CA ALA A 98 -2.16 15.05 13.78
C ALA A 98 -0.65 14.79 13.99
N ALA A 99 0.21 15.66 13.49
CA ALA A 99 1.66 15.63 13.76
C ALA A 99 2.00 15.95 15.24
N GLN A 100 1.04 16.48 16.00
CA GLN A 100 1.25 16.95 17.38
C GLN A 100 1.30 15.82 18.42
N ASP A 101 0.75 14.64 18.11
CA ASP A 101 0.81 13.44 18.95
C ASP A 101 1.93 12.44 18.52
N PHE A 102 2.71 12.74 17.46
CA PHE A 102 3.79 11.87 16.98
C PHE A 102 5.16 12.28 17.52
N ASN A 103 5.78 11.43 18.34
CA ASN A 103 7.17 11.61 18.77
C ASN A 103 8.15 10.87 17.83
N PHE A 104 8.83 11.63 16.98
CA PHE A 104 9.88 11.15 16.09
C PHE A 104 11.05 10.48 16.84
N LEU A 105 11.34 10.89 18.09
CA LEU A 105 12.38 10.28 18.91
C LEU A 105 12.00 8.88 19.43
N LEU A 106 10.76 8.42 19.20
CA LEU A 106 10.30 7.06 19.47
C LEU A 106 10.12 6.23 18.17
N ALA A 107 10.32 6.83 17.00
CA ALA A 107 10.01 6.24 15.70
C ALA A 107 11.22 5.50 15.07
N THR A 108 11.90 4.67 15.86
CA THR A 108 13.09 3.93 15.45
C THR A 108 13.12 2.54 16.10
N ASP A 109 13.80 1.58 15.47
CA ASP A 109 14.13 0.32 16.13
C ASP A 109 15.01 0.59 17.37
N SER A 110 14.71 -0.04 18.50
CA SER A 110 15.39 0.26 19.78
C SER A 110 16.92 0.17 19.71
N TYR A 111 17.48 -0.82 19.00
CA TYR A 111 18.93 -1.00 18.92
C TYR A 111 19.68 0.26 18.39
N LYS A 112 19.03 1.03 17.51
CA LYS A 112 19.54 2.28 16.93
C LYS A 112 19.77 3.38 17.96
N ILE A 113 19.04 3.37 19.09
CA ILE A 113 19.26 4.30 20.21
C ILE A 113 20.68 4.23 20.76
N THR A 114 21.37 3.09 20.59
CA THR A 114 22.74 2.90 21.06
C THR A 114 23.81 3.16 20.00
N HIS A 115 23.43 3.39 18.73
CA HIS A 115 24.37 3.41 17.60
C HIS A 115 25.40 4.55 17.64
N TYR A 116 25.06 5.71 18.21
CA TYR A 116 26.00 6.83 18.38
C TYR A 116 27.27 6.43 19.15
N LYS A 117 27.19 5.40 20.02
CA LYS A 117 28.31 4.79 20.75
C LYS A 117 28.99 3.61 20.04
N GLN A 118 28.50 3.18 18.86
CA GLN A 118 28.99 2.03 18.12
C GLN A 118 29.79 2.40 16.85
N TYR A 119 29.60 3.60 16.30
CA TYR A 119 30.39 4.06 15.15
C TYR A 119 31.86 4.29 15.54
N PRO A 120 32.80 4.22 14.58
CA PRO A 120 34.22 4.52 14.83
C PRO A 120 34.42 5.93 15.44
N PRO A 121 35.36 6.11 16.38
CA PRO A 121 35.70 7.43 16.91
C PRO A 121 36.10 8.42 15.80
N ASN A 122 35.75 9.70 15.99
CA ASN A 122 35.99 10.79 15.05
C ASN A 122 35.34 10.58 13.66
N ILE A 123 34.22 9.87 13.61
CA ILE A 123 33.32 9.88 12.45
C ILE A 123 32.65 11.26 12.30
N SER A 124 32.58 11.73 11.08
CA SER A 124 32.03 13.05 10.69
C SER A 124 30.93 12.93 9.64
N LYS A 125 30.88 11.82 8.90
CA LYS A 125 29.77 11.50 8.01
C LYS A 125 29.40 10.04 8.00
N VAL A 126 28.09 9.80 7.93
CA VAL A 126 27.49 8.53 7.50
C VAL A 126 26.63 8.82 6.28
N TYR A 127 26.89 8.09 5.19
CA TYR A 127 26.12 8.14 3.94
C TYR A 127 25.51 6.75 3.66
N SER A 128 24.20 6.74 3.47
CA SER A 128 23.37 5.54 3.28
C SER A 128 22.46 5.66 2.06
N TYR A 129 21.97 4.54 1.57
CA TYR A 129 21.14 4.46 0.37
C TYR A 129 20.01 3.44 0.53
N PHE A 130 18.94 3.58 -0.25
CA PHE A 130 17.85 2.61 -0.40
C PHE A 130 17.84 2.01 -1.81
N GLU A 131 17.62 0.70 -1.90
CA GLU A 131 17.43 -0.03 -3.16
C GLU A 131 16.30 -1.07 -3.01
N CYS A 132 15.63 -1.39 -4.12
CA CYS A 132 14.88 -2.64 -4.28
C CYS A 132 15.83 -3.65 -4.92
N ARG A 133 16.41 -4.56 -4.12
CA ARG A 133 17.54 -5.40 -4.55
C ARG A 133 17.17 -6.31 -5.71
N HIS A 134 18.10 -6.52 -6.63
CA HIS A 134 17.97 -7.61 -7.60
C HIS A 134 18.00 -8.97 -6.88
N LYS A 135 17.21 -9.93 -7.37
CA LYS A 135 17.18 -11.32 -6.91
C LYS A 135 16.94 -12.21 -8.13
N LYS A 136 17.84 -13.15 -8.43
CA LYS A 136 17.65 -14.13 -9.52
C LYS A 136 16.37 -14.93 -9.27
N GLY A 137 15.52 -15.06 -10.29
CA GLY A 137 14.20 -15.69 -10.16
C GLY A 137 13.19 -14.88 -9.33
N GLY A 138 13.35 -13.56 -9.24
CA GLY A 138 12.33 -12.66 -8.69
C GLY A 138 11.24 -12.36 -9.72
N GLN A 139 9.98 -12.32 -9.29
CA GLN A 139 8.81 -12.06 -10.15
C GLN A 139 8.81 -10.65 -10.81
N TYR A 140 9.49 -9.68 -10.21
CA TYR A 140 9.50 -8.28 -10.65
C TYR A 140 10.93 -7.87 -11.01
N ASN A 141 11.13 -7.26 -12.17
CA ASN A 141 12.43 -6.77 -12.66
C ASN A 141 12.66 -5.28 -12.36
N GLU A 142 11.59 -4.50 -12.25
CA GLU A 142 11.58 -3.05 -12.04
C GLU A 142 10.68 -2.65 -10.87
N VAL A 143 10.68 -1.37 -10.51
CA VAL A 143 9.80 -0.80 -9.47
C VAL A 143 9.30 0.59 -9.85
N VAL A 144 8.09 0.93 -9.40
CA VAL A 144 7.55 2.31 -9.41
C VAL A 144 8.00 3.02 -8.13
N PHE A 145 8.81 4.06 -8.23
CA PHE A 145 9.22 4.83 -7.05
C PHE A 145 8.11 5.80 -6.62
N PHE A 146 7.48 5.56 -5.46
CA PHE A 146 6.40 6.39 -4.92
C PHE A 146 6.36 6.36 -3.38
N GLY A 147 5.89 7.44 -2.75
CA GLY A 147 5.53 7.50 -1.33
C GLY A 147 6.48 8.29 -0.43
N LEU A 148 7.65 8.71 -0.92
CA LEU A 148 8.67 9.36 -0.09
C LEU A 148 8.20 10.76 0.36
N GLN A 149 7.66 11.55 -0.55
CA GLN A 149 7.11 12.88 -0.30
C GLN A 149 6.07 12.88 0.84
N TYR A 150 5.20 11.86 0.89
CA TYR A 150 4.28 11.66 2.01
C TYR A 150 5.03 11.55 3.35
N LEU A 151 6.00 10.65 3.44
CA LEU A 151 6.77 10.42 4.67
C LEU A 151 7.57 11.67 5.07
N LEU A 152 8.24 12.32 4.12
CA LEU A 152 9.01 13.54 4.36
C LEU A 152 8.12 14.64 4.95
N LYS A 153 7.00 14.95 4.27
CA LYS A 153 6.04 15.99 4.68
C LYS A 153 5.36 15.70 6.02
N LYS A 154 5.05 14.44 6.32
CA LYS A 154 4.33 14.06 7.54
C LYS A 154 5.24 13.94 8.78
N TYR A 155 6.45 13.42 8.61
CA TYR A 155 7.25 12.90 9.73
C TYR A 155 8.64 13.53 9.91
N LEU A 156 9.26 14.08 8.87
CA LEU A 156 10.64 14.60 8.94
C LEU A 156 10.74 16.13 8.74
N ALA A 157 9.77 16.75 8.06
CA ALA A 157 9.77 18.18 7.76
C ALA A 157 9.38 19.06 8.95
N GLY A 158 9.97 20.24 9.02
CA GLY A 158 9.76 21.23 10.08
C GLY A 158 10.42 20.85 11.42
N ARG A 159 9.92 21.43 12.50
CA ARG A 159 10.41 21.20 13.86
C ARG A 159 9.81 19.90 14.42
N VAL A 160 10.50 18.80 14.18
CA VAL A 160 10.08 17.45 14.63
C VAL A 160 10.56 17.12 16.05
N VAL A 161 11.65 17.76 16.51
CA VAL A 161 12.22 17.64 17.87
C VAL A 161 11.74 18.80 18.76
N THR A 162 11.38 18.50 20.01
CA THR A 162 11.06 19.50 21.06
C THR A 162 11.54 18.99 22.42
N GLU A 163 11.63 19.86 23.44
CA GLU A 163 12.05 19.48 24.80
C GLU A 163 11.13 18.40 25.40
N GLU A 164 9.83 18.51 25.17
CA GLU A 164 8.83 17.55 25.66
C GLU A 164 9.06 16.16 25.04
N LYS A 165 9.37 16.12 23.74
CA LYS A 165 9.70 14.89 23.01
C LYS A 165 11.03 14.28 23.47
N ILE A 166 12.01 15.11 23.83
CA ILE A 166 13.30 14.68 24.40
C ILE A 166 13.10 14.04 25.77
N GLN A 167 12.35 14.69 26.67
CA GLN A 167 12.10 14.13 28.02
C GLN A 167 11.22 12.88 27.96
N GLU A 168 10.21 12.83 27.10
CA GLU A 168 9.41 11.62 26.88
C GLU A 168 10.28 10.44 26.38
N ALA A 169 11.11 10.67 25.36
CA ALA A 169 12.00 9.63 24.83
C ALA A 169 13.05 9.16 25.84
N LYS A 170 13.65 10.09 26.60
CA LYS A 170 14.59 9.80 27.69
C LYS A 170 13.96 8.88 28.74
N VAL A 171 12.79 9.25 29.27
CA VAL A 171 12.08 8.47 30.29
C VAL A 171 11.65 7.11 29.73
N PHE A 172 11.10 7.07 28.51
CA PHE A 172 10.73 5.82 27.84
C PHE A 172 11.92 4.88 27.68
N TYR A 173 13.05 5.35 27.13
CA TYR A 173 14.22 4.49 26.90
C TYR A 173 14.94 4.10 28.18
N GLN A 174 14.95 4.95 29.22
CA GLN A 174 15.46 4.57 30.54
C GLN A 174 14.66 3.39 31.13
N MET A 175 13.33 3.36 30.95
CA MET A 175 12.50 2.21 31.35
C MET A 175 12.72 0.99 30.42
N HIS A 176 12.72 1.20 29.11
CA HIS A 176 12.83 0.12 28.11
C HIS A 176 14.15 -0.65 28.20
N PHE A 177 15.27 0.06 28.34
CA PHE A 177 16.61 -0.54 28.48
C PHE A 177 17.00 -0.85 29.92
N LYS A 178 16.27 -0.31 30.92
CA LYS A 178 16.66 -0.29 32.34
C LYS A 178 18.04 0.34 32.59
N GLN A 179 18.52 1.16 31.66
CA GLN A 179 19.84 1.79 31.61
C GLN A 179 19.77 3.14 30.91
N SER A 180 20.63 4.09 31.28
CA SER A 180 20.68 5.41 30.63
C SER A 180 21.53 5.37 29.35
N VAL A 181 20.90 4.92 28.26
CA VAL A 181 21.54 4.76 26.94
C VAL A 181 21.18 5.84 25.93
N PHE A 182 20.09 6.57 26.13
CA PHE A 182 19.58 7.58 25.20
C PHE A 182 20.47 8.84 25.15
N ASP A 183 20.74 9.34 23.94
CA ASP A 183 21.59 10.52 23.70
C ASP A 183 20.83 11.85 23.88
N GLU A 184 20.50 12.19 25.12
CA GLU A 184 19.83 13.47 25.42
C GLU A 184 20.64 14.68 24.93
N GLU A 185 21.97 14.63 25.02
CA GLU A 185 22.84 15.74 24.61
C GLU A 185 22.82 15.95 23.09
N GLY A 186 22.94 14.87 22.31
CA GLY A 186 22.80 14.90 20.86
C GLY A 186 21.44 15.45 20.41
N TRP A 187 20.35 15.03 21.05
CA TRP A 187 19.01 15.56 20.72
C TRP A 187 18.79 17.01 21.15
N ARG A 188 19.35 17.44 22.28
CA ARG A 188 19.37 18.86 22.68
C ARG A 188 20.12 19.72 21.66
N LYS A 189 21.27 19.26 21.17
CA LYS A 189 22.02 19.93 20.10
C LYS A 189 21.21 20.07 18.80
N VAL A 190 20.38 19.09 18.42
CA VAL A 190 19.44 19.24 17.27
C VAL A 190 18.42 20.35 17.56
N LEU A 191 17.86 20.40 18.77
CA LEU A 191 16.90 21.42 19.17
C LEU A 191 17.52 22.83 19.18
N GLU A 192 18.73 22.97 19.71
CA GLU A 192 19.44 24.25 19.86
C GLU A 192 20.03 24.78 18.54
N LYS A 193 20.69 23.91 17.76
CA LYS A 193 21.44 24.30 16.55
C LYS A 193 20.55 24.44 15.31
N TYR A 194 19.39 23.77 15.27
CA TYR A 194 18.49 23.72 14.11
C TYR A 194 17.01 24.04 14.41
N ASP A 195 16.68 24.53 15.61
CA ASP A 195 15.28 24.71 16.07
C ASP A 195 14.46 23.42 15.84
N GLY A 196 15.07 22.28 16.19
CA GLY A 196 14.47 20.94 16.12
C GLY A 196 14.17 20.38 14.72
N ARG A 197 14.74 20.98 13.67
CA ARG A 197 14.82 20.42 12.31
C ARG A 197 15.96 19.39 12.20
N LEU A 198 15.83 18.42 11.30
CA LEU A 198 16.83 17.35 11.14
C LEU A 198 17.96 17.78 10.18
N PRO A 199 19.23 17.85 10.64
CA PRO A 199 20.40 18.14 9.79
C PRO A 199 20.81 16.93 8.93
N ILE A 200 19.94 16.61 7.98
CA ILE A 200 20.12 15.56 6.97
C ILE A 200 19.80 16.12 5.59
N ARG A 201 20.44 15.54 4.56
CA ARG A 201 20.11 15.70 3.15
C ARG A 201 19.58 14.38 2.63
N ILE A 202 18.47 14.42 1.87
CA ILE A 202 17.96 13.26 1.13
C ILE A 202 17.90 13.63 -0.36
N LYS A 203 18.60 12.86 -1.19
CA LYS A 203 18.40 12.86 -2.65
C LYS A 203 17.55 11.66 -3.04
N ALA A 204 16.67 11.81 -4.02
CA ALA A 204 15.82 10.73 -4.51
C ALA A 204 15.62 10.80 -6.03
N VAL A 205 15.27 9.67 -6.63
CA VAL A 205 14.65 9.63 -7.96
C VAL A 205 13.32 10.41 -7.90
N PRO A 206 12.92 11.16 -8.95
CA PRO A 206 11.58 11.73 -9.03
C PRO A 206 10.48 10.67 -8.89
N GLU A 207 9.41 10.97 -8.16
CA GLU A 207 8.33 9.99 -7.96
C GLU A 207 7.56 9.68 -9.26
N GLY A 208 6.98 8.49 -9.30
CA GLY A 208 6.38 7.87 -10.48
C GLY A 208 7.38 7.21 -11.43
N LYS A 209 8.69 7.49 -11.33
CA LYS A 209 9.68 6.88 -12.22
C LYS A 209 9.79 5.36 -12.05
N ILE A 210 9.86 4.70 -13.20
CA ILE A 210 10.13 3.27 -13.35
C ILE A 210 11.64 3.04 -13.31
N ILE A 211 12.12 2.20 -12.38
CA ILE A 211 13.55 1.97 -12.15
C ILE A 211 13.84 0.45 -12.06
N PRO A 212 14.81 -0.09 -12.83
CA PRO A 212 15.24 -1.49 -12.72
C PRO A 212 15.81 -1.83 -11.33
N ARG A 213 15.51 -3.01 -10.80
CA ARG A 213 15.97 -3.47 -9.48
C ARG A 213 17.48 -3.63 -9.39
N GLY A 214 18.02 -3.44 -8.19
CA GLY A 214 19.47 -3.34 -7.95
C GLY A 214 20.03 -1.93 -8.15
N ASN A 215 19.17 -0.95 -8.43
CA ASN A 215 19.51 0.47 -8.47
C ASN A 215 19.16 1.22 -7.17
N VAL A 216 19.87 2.33 -6.93
CA VAL A 216 19.57 3.27 -5.84
C VAL A 216 18.32 4.10 -6.17
N LEU A 217 17.40 4.22 -5.20
CA LEU A 217 16.18 5.02 -5.33
C LEU A 217 16.26 6.32 -4.53
N PHE A 218 16.92 6.29 -3.37
CA PHE A 218 17.26 7.49 -2.61
C PHE A 218 18.51 7.30 -1.74
N THR A 219 19.14 8.40 -1.36
CA THR A 219 20.38 8.46 -0.57
C THR A 219 20.23 9.47 0.56
N VAL A 220 20.92 9.24 1.67
CA VAL A 220 20.84 10.03 2.90
C VAL A 220 22.25 10.30 3.42
N GLU A 221 22.57 11.55 3.72
CA GLU A 221 23.76 11.93 4.51
C GLU A 221 23.40 12.96 5.59
N ASN A 222 24.12 12.95 6.72
CA ASN A 222 24.09 14.05 7.67
C ASN A 222 24.76 15.28 7.05
N THR A 223 24.18 16.47 7.23
CA THR A 223 24.74 17.74 6.71
C THR A 223 25.74 18.38 7.66
N ASP A 224 25.82 17.88 8.89
CA ASP A 224 26.58 18.45 10.01
C ASP A 224 27.28 17.30 10.78
N PRO A 225 28.60 17.39 11.07
CA PRO A 225 29.35 16.32 11.73
C PRO A 225 28.82 15.89 13.10
N ASP A 226 28.20 16.78 13.88
CA ASP A 226 27.71 16.46 15.23
C ASP A 226 26.61 15.39 15.24
N PHE A 227 25.98 15.12 14.09
CA PHE A 227 24.79 14.28 13.94
C PHE A 227 25.00 13.10 12.98
N PHE A 228 26.23 12.60 12.85
CA PHE A 228 26.58 11.43 12.02
C PHE A 228 25.65 10.21 12.22
N TRP A 229 25.16 10.01 13.45
CA TRP A 229 24.29 8.90 13.84
C TRP A 229 22.87 9.01 13.27
N LEU A 230 22.42 10.21 12.90
CA LEU A 230 21.05 10.50 12.46
C LEU A 230 20.72 9.84 11.11
N THR A 231 21.70 9.66 10.22
CA THR A 231 21.53 9.02 8.90
C THR A 231 20.91 7.62 8.98
N ASN A 232 21.31 6.81 9.97
CA ASN A 232 20.76 5.45 10.18
C ASN A 232 19.78 5.37 11.35
N TYR A 233 19.55 6.46 12.07
CA TYR A 233 18.42 6.58 12.99
C TYR A 233 17.10 6.55 12.20
N ILE A 234 16.99 7.37 11.15
CA ILE A 234 15.78 7.47 10.30
C ILE A 234 15.53 6.24 9.40
N GLU A 235 16.45 5.27 9.37
CA GLU A 235 16.35 4.06 8.55
C GLU A 235 15.04 3.31 8.80
N THR A 236 14.58 3.18 10.05
CA THR A 236 13.35 2.41 10.37
C THR A 236 12.10 3.04 9.74
N MET A 237 12.02 4.37 9.70
CA MET A 237 10.95 5.09 9.01
C MET A 237 11.11 5.00 7.49
N LEU A 238 12.29 5.35 6.96
CA LEU A 238 12.53 5.36 5.50
C LEU A 238 12.42 3.98 4.87
N LEU A 239 12.69 2.90 5.62
CA LEU A 239 12.52 1.53 5.13
C LEU A 239 11.05 1.19 4.84
N GLN A 240 10.08 1.85 5.50
CA GLN A 240 8.63 1.67 5.27
C GLN A 240 8.20 2.04 3.85
N MET A 241 9.03 2.79 3.11
CA MET A 241 8.84 3.04 1.68
C MET A 241 8.82 1.78 0.82
N TRP A 242 9.20 0.62 1.37
CA TRP A 242 8.89 -0.66 0.74
C TRP A 242 7.40 -0.79 0.37
N TYR A 243 6.49 -0.34 1.22
CA TYR A 243 5.04 -0.54 1.06
C TYR A 243 4.45 0.20 -0.16
N PRO A 244 4.51 1.55 -0.26
CA PRO A 244 3.98 2.26 -1.43
C PRO A 244 4.68 1.88 -2.73
N ILE A 245 6.00 1.64 -2.71
CA ILE A 245 6.74 1.16 -3.88
C ILE A 245 6.20 -0.21 -4.32
N THR A 246 5.89 -1.12 -3.39
CA THR A 246 5.39 -2.46 -3.71
C THR A 246 3.96 -2.43 -4.25
N VAL A 247 3.07 -1.65 -3.63
CA VAL A 247 1.68 -1.47 -4.11
C VAL A 247 1.66 -0.80 -5.49
N ALA A 248 2.42 0.29 -5.69
CA ALA A 248 2.48 0.98 -6.98
C ALA A 248 3.09 0.10 -8.08
N THR A 249 4.07 -0.76 -7.76
CA THR A 249 4.66 -1.71 -8.71
C THR A 249 3.67 -2.83 -9.08
N ILE A 250 3.07 -3.51 -8.10
CA ILE A 250 2.08 -4.57 -8.35
C ILE A 250 0.87 -4.01 -9.12
N SER A 251 0.41 -2.81 -8.75
CA SER A 251 -0.66 -2.13 -9.48
C SER A 251 -0.25 -1.70 -10.90
N ARG A 252 1.04 -1.56 -11.23
CA ARG A 252 1.52 -1.36 -12.61
C ARG A 252 1.50 -2.69 -13.37
N GLU A 253 1.97 -3.79 -12.78
CA GLU A 253 1.93 -5.11 -13.41
C GLU A 253 0.50 -5.57 -13.73
N PHE A 254 -0.46 -5.35 -12.83
CA PHE A 254 -1.88 -5.52 -13.13
C PHE A 254 -2.30 -4.72 -14.38
N LYS A 255 -1.84 -3.47 -14.50
CA LYS A 255 -2.15 -2.60 -15.64
C LYS A 255 -1.51 -3.10 -16.93
N LYS A 256 -0.32 -3.71 -16.91
CA LYS A 256 0.30 -4.36 -18.09
C LYS A 256 -0.55 -5.53 -18.59
N ILE A 257 -0.93 -6.45 -17.69
CA ILE A 257 -1.78 -7.60 -18.01
C ILE A 257 -3.10 -7.13 -18.63
N LEU A 258 -3.76 -6.18 -17.98
CA LEU A 258 -5.02 -5.60 -18.47
C LEU A 258 -4.84 -4.87 -19.81
N ALA A 259 -3.75 -4.11 -20.00
CA ALA A 259 -3.49 -3.39 -21.25
C ALA A 259 -3.25 -4.35 -22.42
N LYS A 260 -2.44 -5.40 -22.22
CA LYS A 260 -2.18 -6.44 -23.23
C LYS A 260 -3.48 -7.10 -23.68
N HIS A 261 -4.28 -7.61 -22.74
CA HIS A 261 -5.52 -8.32 -23.04
C HIS A 261 -6.61 -7.41 -23.61
N LEU A 262 -6.75 -6.18 -23.09
CA LEU A 262 -7.69 -5.20 -23.65
C LEU A 262 -7.28 -4.76 -25.06
N LYS A 263 -5.99 -4.53 -25.32
CA LYS A 263 -5.50 -4.17 -26.65
C LYS A 263 -5.68 -5.30 -27.66
N ALA A 264 -5.40 -6.54 -27.26
CA ALA A 264 -5.57 -7.72 -28.11
C ALA A 264 -7.05 -7.98 -28.44
N THR A 265 -7.94 -7.87 -27.45
CA THR A 265 -9.35 -8.27 -27.60
C THR A 265 -10.31 -7.14 -27.99
N SER A 266 -9.90 -5.87 -27.97
CA SER A 266 -10.70 -4.72 -28.42
C SER A 266 -10.05 -3.83 -29.49
N GLY A 267 -8.72 -3.93 -29.67
CA GLY A 267 -7.96 -2.96 -30.47
C GLY A 267 -7.71 -1.61 -29.76
N SER A 268 -8.28 -1.37 -28.58
CA SER A 268 -8.19 -0.11 -27.81
C SER A 268 -7.49 -0.28 -26.46
N LEU A 269 -7.24 0.83 -25.77
CA LEU A 269 -6.89 0.90 -24.33
C LEU A 269 -7.89 1.78 -23.55
N GLU A 270 -9.01 2.13 -24.18
CA GLU A 270 -10.05 2.97 -23.59
C GLU A 270 -10.66 2.33 -22.33
N GLY A 271 -10.88 3.13 -21.29
CA GLY A 271 -11.35 2.64 -19.99
C GLY A 271 -10.31 1.86 -19.16
N LEU A 272 -9.10 1.61 -19.65
CA LEU A 272 -8.04 0.87 -18.91
C LEU A 272 -7.81 1.42 -17.50
N ASP A 273 -7.85 2.74 -17.33
CA ASP A 273 -7.64 3.43 -16.04
C ASP A 273 -8.73 3.12 -14.99
N LEU A 274 -9.82 2.45 -15.38
CA LEU A 274 -10.90 2.00 -14.50
C LEU A 274 -11.00 0.46 -14.38
N LYS A 275 -10.16 -0.30 -15.10
CA LYS A 275 -10.30 -1.77 -15.21
C LYS A 275 -9.90 -2.56 -13.95
N LEU A 276 -9.16 -1.96 -13.03
CA LEU A 276 -8.89 -2.50 -11.68
C LEU A 276 -9.37 -1.51 -10.62
N HIS A 277 -10.33 -1.92 -9.81
CA HIS A 277 -10.91 -1.13 -8.72
C HIS A 277 -10.38 -1.62 -7.37
N ASP A 278 -9.85 -0.71 -6.56
CA ASP A 278 -9.33 -1.04 -5.23
C ASP A 278 -10.46 -1.20 -4.19
N PHE A 279 -10.65 -2.45 -3.74
CA PHE A 279 -11.55 -2.85 -2.64
C PHE A 279 -10.78 -3.10 -1.32
N GLY A 280 -9.51 -2.69 -1.24
CA GLY A 280 -8.57 -3.09 -0.19
C GLY A 280 -8.78 -2.46 1.19
N TYR A 281 -9.58 -1.39 1.30
CA TYR A 281 -9.75 -0.62 2.56
C TYR A 281 -10.10 -1.51 3.78
N ARG A 282 -11.01 -2.47 3.64
CA ARG A 282 -11.41 -3.38 4.74
C ARG A 282 -10.41 -4.51 5.00
N GLY A 283 -9.44 -4.72 4.11
CA GLY A 283 -8.48 -5.84 4.14
C GLY A 283 -7.06 -5.47 4.59
N VAL A 284 -6.79 -4.21 4.97
CA VAL A 284 -5.45 -3.74 5.37
C VAL A 284 -5.28 -3.59 6.89
N SER A 285 -4.03 -3.68 7.32
CA SER A 285 -3.55 -3.61 8.71
C SER A 285 -3.83 -2.30 9.47
N SER A 286 -4.03 -1.17 8.80
CA SER A 286 -4.33 0.11 9.47
C SER A 286 -4.96 1.15 8.53
N GLN A 287 -5.51 2.22 9.12
CA GLN A 287 -5.99 3.39 8.36
C GLN A 287 -4.87 4.13 7.60
N GLU A 288 -3.61 4.03 8.07
CA GLU A 288 -2.46 4.59 7.35
C GLU A 288 -2.02 3.69 6.21
N SER A 289 -2.07 2.36 6.40
CA SER A 289 -1.88 1.37 5.34
C SER A 289 -2.91 1.59 4.22
N ALA A 290 -4.19 1.80 4.58
CA ALA A 290 -5.25 2.12 3.62
C ALA A 290 -4.95 3.41 2.83
N ALA A 291 -4.57 4.48 3.53
CA ALA A 291 -4.29 5.76 2.91
C ALA A 291 -3.07 5.70 1.96
N LEU A 292 -1.99 5.03 2.37
CA LEU A 292 -0.77 4.93 1.57
C LEU A 292 -0.87 3.90 0.43
N GLY A 293 -1.58 2.80 0.67
CA GLY A 293 -1.85 1.76 -0.33
C GLY A 293 -2.80 2.24 -1.42
N GLY A 294 -3.96 2.80 -1.04
CA GLY A 294 -4.90 3.37 -2.01
C GLY A 294 -4.27 4.48 -2.85
N ALA A 295 -3.47 5.36 -2.25
CA ALA A 295 -2.72 6.38 -3.00
C ALA A 295 -1.67 5.79 -3.96
N ALA A 296 -1.03 4.66 -3.61
CA ALA A 296 -0.06 3.98 -4.46
C ALA A 296 -0.72 3.22 -5.63
N HIS A 297 -1.91 2.64 -5.42
CA HIS A 297 -2.73 2.10 -6.52
C HIS A 297 -3.18 3.21 -7.48
N LEU A 298 -3.58 4.36 -6.94
CA LEU A 298 -4.00 5.55 -7.72
C LEU A 298 -2.88 6.16 -8.59
N VAL A 299 -1.62 5.74 -8.46
CA VAL A 299 -0.56 6.05 -9.44
C VAL A 299 -0.84 5.41 -10.80
N ASN A 300 -1.56 4.28 -10.83
CA ASN A 300 -1.82 3.50 -12.04
C ASN A 300 -3.27 3.57 -12.52
N PHE A 301 -4.25 3.63 -11.60
CA PHE A 301 -5.69 3.63 -11.92
C PHE A 301 -6.42 4.82 -11.29
N CYS A 302 -7.71 4.97 -11.63
CA CYS A 302 -8.60 6.03 -11.17
C CYS A 302 -9.86 5.47 -10.46
N SER A 303 -9.84 4.24 -9.98
CA SER A 303 -11.00 3.47 -9.49
C SER A 303 -10.74 2.89 -8.08
N THR A 304 -11.45 3.36 -7.04
CA THR A 304 -11.19 2.93 -5.65
C THR A 304 -12.37 3.18 -4.69
N ASP A 305 -12.61 2.24 -3.78
CA ASP A 305 -13.44 2.42 -2.58
C ASP A 305 -12.61 2.80 -1.34
N THR A 306 -11.28 2.80 -1.44
CA THR A 306 -10.36 3.21 -0.37
C THR A 306 -10.28 4.74 -0.30
N VAL A 307 -11.34 5.36 0.21
CA VAL A 307 -11.47 6.83 0.41
C VAL A 307 -10.25 7.45 1.13
N ALA A 308 -9.59 6.69 2.00
CA ALA A 308 -8.34 7.10 2.64
C ALA A 308 -7.21 7.46 1.64
N GLY A 309 -7.14 6.78 0.50
CA GLY A 309 -6.18 7.04 -0.58
C GLY A 309 -6.42 8.38 -1.27
N LEU A 310 -7.69 8.70 -1.57
CA LEU A 310 -8.10 10.01 -2.10
C LEU A 310 -7.68 11.14 -1.15
N LEU A 311 -7.90 10.97 0.15
CA LEU A 311 -7.48 11.93 1.17
C LEU A 311 -5.97 12.06 1.31
N MET A 312 -5.18 11.01 1.03
CA MET A 312 -3.71 11.12 0.98
C MET A 312 -3.27 11.88 -0.28
N ALA A 313 -3.81 11.54 -1.46
CA ALA A 313 -3.49 12.22 -2.71
C ALA A 313 -3.76 13.73 -2.63
N GLN A 314 -4.90 14.13 -2.06
CA GLN A 314 -5.27 15.52 -1.82
C GLN A 314 -4.31 16.23 -0.85
N ARG A 315 -3.94 15.59 0.26
CA ARG A 315 -3.11 16.22 1.32
C ARG A 315 -1.63 16.32 0.98
N TYR A 316 -1.09 15.36 0.22
CA TYR A 316 0.36 15.21 0.04
C TYR A 316 0.84 15.36 -1.40
N TYR A 317 -0.02 15.17 -2.40
CA TYR A 317 0.32 15.18 -3.84
C TYR A 317 -0.57 16.14 -4.65
N ALA A 318 -1.20 17.11 -3.96
CA ALA A 318 -1.96 18.23 -4.52
C ALA A 318 -3.10 17.88 -5.51
N CYS A 319 -3.57 16.62 -5.53
CA CYS A 319 -4.61 16.16 -6.45
C CYS A 319 -6.00 16.26 -5.79
N PRO A 320 -6.91 17.15 -6.23
CA PRO A 320 -8.17 17.41 -5.52
C PRO A 320 -9.13 16.20 -5.49
N MET A 321 -9.12 15.38 -6.55
CA MET A 321 -9.80 14.10 -6.63
C MET A 321 -8.96 13.16 -7.50
N ALA A 322 -8.39 12.13 -6.90
CA ALA A 322 -7.48 11.23 -7.60
C ALA A 322 -8.19 10.07 -8.31
N GLY A 323 -9.36 9.65 -7.83
CA GLY A 323 -10.11 8.54 -8.38
C GLY A 323 -11.57 8.57 -7.94
N PHE A 324 -12.34 7.63 -8.48
CA PHE A 324 -13.78 7.62 -8.47
C PHE A 324 -14.31 6.25 -8.03
N SER A 325 -15.59 6.22 -7.66
CA SER A 325 -16.36 5.00 -7.48
C SER A 325 -17.81 5.25 -7.91
N ILE A 326 -18.60 4.18 -7.96
CA ILE A 326 -19.98 4.16 -8.46
C ILE A 326 -20.91 3.62 -7.37
N PRO A 327 -22.22 3.88 -7.41
CA PRO A 327 -23.18 3.19 -6.55
C PRO A 327 -23.03 1.67 -6.63
N ALA A 328 -22.82 1.02 -5.49
CA ALA A 328 -22.57 -0.41 -5.41
C ALA A 328 -23.32 -1.05 -4.22
N ALA A 329 -23.89 -2.23 -4.44
CA ALA A 329 -24.48 -3.05 -3.39
C ALA A 329 -23.43 -3.99 -2.75
N GLU A 330 -23.54 -4.21 -1.44
CA GLU A 330 -22.95 -5.36 -0.75
C GLU A 330 -24.06 -6.27 -0.18
N HIS A 331 -23.73 -7.53 0.14
CA HIS A 331 -24.74 -8.55 0.49
C HIS A 331 -25.75 -8.09 1.55
N SER A 332 -25.33 -7.29 2.53
CA SER A 332 -26.20 -6.75 3.59
C SER A 332 -27.42 -6.02 3.03
N THR A 333 -27.26 -5.26 1.94
CA THR A 333 -28.32 -4.49 1.26
C THR A 333 -29.27 -5.35 0.42
N ILE A 334 -28.87 -6.57 0.07
CA ILE A 334 -29.68 -7.54 -0.67
C ILE A 334 -30.41 -8.47 0.32
N ILE A 335 -29.67 -9.13 1.21
CA ILE A 335 -30.21 -10.15 2.11
C ILE A 335 -31.17 -9.58 3.17
N SER A 336 -31.12 -8.27 3.45
CA SER A 336 -32.09 -7.58 4.31
C SER A 336 -33.53 -7.60 3.76
N TRP A 337 -33.70 -7.82 2.44
CA TRP A 337 -35.03 -8.02 1.85
C TRP A 337 -35.55 -9.45 2.06
N GLY A 338 -34.65 -10.40 2.31
CA GLY A 338 -34.95 -11.83 2.43
C GLY A 338 -35.07 -12.54 1.08
N LYS A 339 -34.75 -13.84 1.05
CA LYS A 339 -34.52 -14.61 -0.19
C LYS A 339 -35.67 -14.60 -1.21
N SER A 340 -36.92 -14.45 -0.78
CA SER A 340 -38.07 -14.35 -1.69
C SER A 340 -38.18 -13.02 -2.43
N ARG A 341 -37.41 -11.99 -2.02
CA ARG A 341 -37.48 -10.60 -2.51
C ARG A 341 -36.15 -10.07 -3.07
N GLU A 342 -35.26 -10.96 -3.49
CA GLU A 342 -34.00 -10.59 -4.16
C GLU A 342 -34.26 -9.73 -5.43
N LYS A 343 -35.31 -10.08 -6.20
CA LYS A 343 -35.80 -9.27 -7.33
C LYS A 343 -36.18 -7.84 -6.91
N ASP A 344 -36.85 -7.69 -5.77
CA ASP A 344 -37.35 -6.40 -5.28
C ASP A 344 -36.18 -5.52 -4.80
N ALA A 345 -35.15 -6.13 -4.20
CA ALA A 345 -33.89 -5.47 -3.85
C ALA A 345 -33.15 -4.96 -5.10
N PHE A 346 -33.06 -5.80 -6.13
CA PHE A 346 -32.42 -5.45 -7.41
C PHE A 346 -33.18 -4.34 -8.16
N GLU A 347 -34.51 -4.41 -8.20
CA GLU A 347 -35.36 -3.37 -8.79
C GLU A 347 -35.21 -2.03 -8.06
N CYS A 348 -35.24 -2.05 -6.73
CA CYS A 348 -35.04 -0.87 -5.90
C CYS A 348 -33.68 -0.20 -6.17
N LEU A 349 -32.61 -0.97 -6.43
CA LEU A 349 -31.31 -0.42 -6.81
C LEU A 349 -31.34 0.25 -8.20
N LEU A 350 -32.08 -0.27 -9.17
CA LEU A 350 -32.26 0.40 -10.47
C LEU A 350 -33.10 1.69 -10.33
N ASP A 351 -34.07 1.72 -9.42
CA ASP A 351 -34.92 2.89 -9.15
C ASP A 351 -34.20 3.98 -8.34
N GLN A 352 -33.31 3.62 -7.39
CA GLN A 352 -32.48 4.59 -6.67
C GLN A 352 -31.32 5.12 -7.53
N PHE A 353 -30.83 4.34 -8.49
CA PHE A 353 -29.73 4.71 -9.39
C PHE A 353 -30.14 4.64 -10.88
N PRO A 354 -31.07 5.50 -11.33
CA PRO A 354 -31.58 5.48 -12.71
C PRO A 354 -30.57 6.04 -13.74
N SER A 355 -29.59 6.81 -13.28
CA SER A 355 -28.54 7.45 -14.08
C SER A 355 -27.16 7.18 -13.46
N GLY A 356 -26.13 7.04 -14.30
CA GLY A 356 -24.83 6.54 -13.85
C GLY A 356 -24.81 5.00 -13.74
N PRO A 357 -23.63 4.37 -13.84
CA PRO A 357 -23.50 2.93 -13.69
C PRO A 357 -23.78 2.49 -12.25
N VAL A 358 -24.25 1.26 -12.07
CA VAL A 358 -24.55 0.68 -10.74
C VAL A 358 -24.06 -0.76 -10.65
N ALA A 359 -23.30 -1.08 -9.61
CA ALA A 359 -22.81 -2.44 -9.37
C ALA A 359 -23.72 -3.21 -8.39
N VAL A 360 -24.14 -4.43 -8.75
CA VAL A 360 -25.04 -5.23 -7.91
C VAL A 360 -24.50 -6.64 -7.68
N VAL A 361 -24.16 -6.92 -6.42
CA VAL A 361 -23.75 -8.25 -5.95
C VAL A 361 -24.92 -9.24 -6.08
N SER A 362 -24.73 -10.23 -6.95
CA SER A 362 -25.81 -11.06 -7.50
C SER A 362 -25.71 -12.55 -7.11
N ASP A 363 -24.71 -12.91 -6.32
CA ASP A 363 -24.45 -14.28 -5.85
C ASP A 363 -24.92 -14.53 -4.40
N SER A 364 -25.65 -13.59 -3.80
CA SER A 364 -26.14 -13.66 -2.41
C SER A 364 -26.92 -14.93 -2.08
N TYR A 365 -27.48 -15.61 -3.10
CA TYR A 365 -28.07 -16.94 -2.96
C TYR A 365 -27.75 -17.92 -4.10
N ASP A 366 -27.71 -17.46 -5.36
CA ASP A 366 -27.51 -18.30 -6.56
C ASP A 366 -27.24 -17.40 -7.79
N ILE A 367 -25.96 -17.19 -8.14
CA ILE A 367 -25.55 -16.25 -9.20
C ILE A 367 -26.17 -16.59 -10.57
N PHE A 368 -26.27 -17.88 -10.90
CA PHE A 368 -26.77 -18.32 -12.20
C PHE A 368 -28.28 -18.10 -12.31
N LYS A 369 -29.05 -18.34 -11.25
CA LYS A 369 -30.49 -17.99 -11.20
C LYS A 369 -30.73 -16.49 -11.13
N ALA A 370 -29.87 -15.72 -10.45
CA ALA A 370 -29.96 -14.26 -10.46
C ALA A 370 -29.77 -13.71 -11.88
N CYS A 371 -28.72 -14.14 -12.58
CA CYS A 371 -28.48 -13.77 -13.98
C CYS A 371 -29.59 -14.24 -14.92
N LYS A 372 -30.06 -15.49 -14.84
CA LYS A 372 -31.01 -16.08 -15.80
C LYS A 372 -32.49 -15.81 -15.53
N HIS A 373 -32.90 -15.66 -14.27
CA HIS A 373 -34.31 -15.60 -13.84
C HIS A 373 -34.68 -14.36 -13.03
N ILE A 374 -33.73 -13.43 -12.83
CA ILE A 374 -34.01 -12.10 -12.29
C ILE A 374 -33.57 -11.07 -13.34
N TRP A 375 -32.28 -10.95 -13.62
CA TRP A 375 -31.76 -9.98 -14.60
C TRP A 375 -32.23 -10.30 -16.04
N GLY A 376 -31.99 -11.52 -16.52
CA GLY A 376 -32.33 -11.95 -17.89
C GLY A 376 -33.82 -12.25 -18.16
N ASP A 377 -34.69 -12.03 -17.17
CA ASP A 377 -36.13 -12.34 -17.22
C ASP A 377 -36.94 -11.20 -16.55
N LYS A 378 -37.19 -11.29 -15.24
CA LYS A 378 -38.10 -10.40 -14.48
C LYS A 378 -37.70 -8.92 -14.43
N LEU A 379 -36.45 -8.59 -14.73
CA LEU A 379 -35.92 -7.24 -14.81
C LEU A 379 -35.29 -6.94 -16.18
N LYS A 380 -35.46 -7.81 -17.18
CA LYS A 380 -34.79 -7.68 -18.49
C LYS A 380 -35.08 -6.34 -19.16
N GLU A 381 -36.35 -5.92 -19.17
CA GLU A 381 -36.76 -4.63 -19.72
C GLU A 381 -36.10 -3.47 -18.96
N ARG A 382 -36.14 -3.49 -17.62
CA ARG A 382 -35.47 -2.48 -16.75
C ARG A 382 -33.95 -2.41 -16.92
N VAL A 383 -33.30 -3.47 -17.40
CA VAL A 383 -31.87 -3.48 -17.77
C VAL A 383 -31.67 -2.91 -19.18
N MET A 384 -32.53 -3.28 -20.13
CA MET A 384 -32.50 -2.79 -21.52
C MET A 384 -32.90 -1.32 -21.67
N GLU A 385 -33.62 -0.75 -20.69
CA GLU A 385 -33.90 0.69 -20.56
C GLU A 385 -32.64 1.53 -20.26
N ARG A 386 -31.54 0.91 -19.84
CA ARG A 386 -30.32 1.62 -19.43
C ARG A 386 -29.42 1.91 -20.64
N SER A 387 -28.44 2.77 -20.43
CA SER A 387 -27.50 3.26 -21.45
C SER A 387 -26.06 2.88 -21.08
N GLU A 388 -25.11 3.15 -21.97
CA GLU A 388 -23.67 3.00 -21.71
C GLU A 388 -23.22 3.82 -20.49
N ASP A 389 -23.59 5.10 -20.44
CA ASP A 389 -23.38 6.00 -19.30
C ASP A 389 -24.15 5.60 -18.03
N SER A 390 -25.04 4.58 -18.10
CA SER A 390 -25.79 4.07 -16.97
C SER A 390 -25.73 2.56 -16.77
N ALA A 391 -24.71 1.87 -17.29
CA ALA A 391 -24.65 0.41 -17.33
C ALA A 391 -24.89 -0.29 -15.97
N LEU A 392 -25.67 -1.36 -15.98
CA LEU A 392 -25.71 -2.32 -14.88
C LEU A 392 -24.40 -3.14 -14.89
N ILE A 393 -23.73 -3.22 -13.74
CA ILE A 393 -22.54 -4.04 -13.55
C ILE A 393 -22.88 -5.19 -12.59
N ILE A 394 -23.04 -6.39 -13.12
CA ILE A 394 -23.32 -7.58 -12.30
C ILE A 394 -22.03 -8.00 -11.57
N ARG A 395 -22.13 -8.30 -10.27
CA ARG A 395 -21.00 -8.76 -9.45
C ARG A 395 -21.22 -10.18 -8.90
N PRO A 396 -20.52 -11.20 -9.40
CA PRO A 396 -20.14 -12.37 -8.61
C PRO A 396 -19.08 -12.02 -7.56
N ASP A 397 -19.16 -12.65 -6.38
CA ASP A 397 -18.22 -12.46 -5.26
C ASP A 397 -17.82 -13.80 -4.58
N SER A 398 -18.06 -14.93 -5.26
CA SER A 398 -17.76 -16.28 -4.79
C SER A 398 -17.74 -17.30 -5.94
N GLY A 399 -17.16 -18.48 -5.69
CA GLY A 399 -16.99 -19.56 -6.69
C GLY A 399 -15.54 -19.69 -7.16
N ASP A 400 -15.32 -20.36 -8.28
CA ASP A 400 -14.07 -20.21 -9.03
C ASP A 400 -14.14 -18.91 -9.85
N PRO A 401 -13.19 -17.96 -9.71
CA PRO A 401 -13.27 -16.66 -10.38
C PRO A 401 -13.31 -16.71 -11.91
N ALA A 402 -12.80 -17.78 -12.54
CA ALA A 402 -12.81 -17.92 -13.98
C ALA A 402 -14.03 -18.71 -14.46
N GLU A 403 -14.29 -19.90 -13.92
CA GLU A 403 -15.41 -20.73 -14.36
C GLU A 403 -16.76 -20.03 -14.11
N THR A 404 -16.91 -19.38 -12.95
CA THR A 404 -18.13 -18.61 -12.61
C THR A 404 -18.35 -17.46 -13.58
N LEU A 405 -17.27 -16.77 -14.00
CA LEU A 405 -17.37 -15.66 -14.94
C LEU A 405 -17.73 -16.13 -16.36
N ILE A 406 -17.15 -17.25 -16.81
CA ILE A 406 -17.46 -17.86 -18.11
C ILE A 406 -18.92 -18.36 -18.16
N GLU A 407 -19.43 -18.99 -17.08
CA GLU A 407 -20.84 -19.39 -17.03
C GLU A 407 -21.78 -18.17 -16.95
N VAL A 408 -21.44 -17.14 -16.16
CA VAL A 408 -22.24 -15.90 -16.10
C VAL A 408 -22.29 -15.20 -17.46
N ILE A 409 -21.16 -14.97 -18.15
CA ILE A 409 -21.17 -14.23 -19.41
C ILE A 409 -21.92 -14.98 -20.52
N LYS A 410 -21.90 -16.32 -20.52
CA LYS A 410 -22.73 -17.18 -21.39
C LYS A 410 -24.22 -17.06 -21.07
N ILE A 411 -24.61 -17.04 -19.80
CA ILE A 411 -26.02 -16.78 -19.41
C ILE A 411 -26.47 -15.39 -19.85
N LEU A 412 -25.61 -14.37 -19.74
CA LEU A 412 -25.94 -13.02 -20.20
C LEU A 412 -26.02 -12.94 -21.75
N GLU A 413 -25.22 -13.73 -22.47
CA GLU A 413 -25.34 -13.90 -23.93
C GLU A 413 -26.70 -14.50 -24.32
N GLU A 414 -27.12 -15.60 -23.68
CA GLU A 414 -28.44 -16.20 -23.90
C GLU A 414 -29.60 -15.21 -23.62
N CYS A 415 -29.46 -14.38 -22.58
CA CYS A 415 -30.53 -13.50 -22.13
C CYS A 415 -30.61 -12.18 -22.90
N PHE A 416 -29.47 -11.54 -23.21
CA PHE A 416 -29.39 -10.19 -23.77
C PHE A 416 -28.77 -10.13 -25.18
N GLY A 417 -28.20 -11.23 -25.66
CA GLY A 417 -27.40 -11.25 -26.89
C GLY A 417 -26.01 -10.65 -26.71
N CYS A 418 -25.27 -10.58 -27.81
CA CYS A 418 -23.96 -9.94 -27.90
C CYS A 418 -23.80 -9.26 -29.27
N SER A 419 -22.72 -8.50 -29.41
CA SER A 419 -22.19 -7.97 -30.67
C SER A 419 -20.75 -8.43 -30.85
N GLN A 420 -20.19 -8.33 -32.06
CA GLN A 420 -18.76 -8.46 -32.28
C GLN A 420 -18.13 -7.08 -32.50
N ASN A 421 -16.99 -6.83 -31.86
CA ASN A 421 -16.22 -5.61 -32.06
C ASN A 421 -15.36 -5.67 -33.34
N SER A 422 -14.61 -4.60 -33.63
CA SER A 422 -13.78 -4.48 -34.84
C SER A 422 -12.62 -5.48 -34.95
N VAL A 423 -12.32 -6.24 -33.87
CA VAL A 423 -11.31 -7.31 -33.86
C VAL A 423 -11.91 -8.71 -33.71
N GLY A 424 -13.25 -8.84 -33.83
CA GLY A 424 -13.97 -10.12 -33.91
C GLY A 424 -14.39 -10.73 -32.57
N TYR A 425 -14.03 -10.11 -31.44
CA TYR A 425 -14.38 -10.59 -30.10
C TYR A 425 -15.79 -10.15 -29.69
N LYS A 426 -16.45 -10.97 -28.86
CA LYS A 426 -17.81 -10.74 -28.37
C LYS A 426 -17.85 -9.67 -27.28
N VAL A 427 -18.83 -8.77 -27.38
CA VAL A 427 -19.11 -7.70 -26.43
C VAL A 427 -20.61 -7.69 -26.10
N LEU A 428 -20.94 -7.70 -24.80
CA LEU A 428 -22.28 -7.51 -24.27
C LEU A 428 -22.83 -6.12 -24.67
N PRO A 429 -24.15 -5.93 -24.76
CA PRO A 429 -24.76 -4.61 -24.95
C PRO A 429 -24.22 -3.58 -23.96
N SER A 430 -23.99 -2.34 -24.39
CA SER A 430 -23.21 -1.37 -23.60
C SER A 430 -23.81 -1.00 -22.24
N TYR A 431 -25.12 -1.20 -22.06
CA TYR A 431 -25.83 -1.06 -20.79
C TYR A 431 -25.59 -2.20 -19.78
N LEU A 432 -24.77 -3.22 -20.11
CA LEU A 432 -24.52 -4.39 -19.26
C LEU A 432 -23.03 -4.78 -19.24
N ARG A 433 -22.45 -4.89 -18.04
CA ARG A 433 -21.06 -5.30 -17.79
C ARG A 433 -20.98 -6.21 -16.56
N ILE A 434 -19.80 -6.77 -16.30
CA ILE A 434 -19.52 -7.62 -15.13
C ILE A 434 -18.35 -7.04 -14.33
N ILE A 435 -18.36 -7.17 -13.00
CA ILE A 435 -17.18 -6.96 -12.15
C ILE A 435 -16.90 -8.19 -11.28
N GLN A 436 -15.75 -8.83 -11.47
CA GLN A 436 -15.30 -9.93 -10.60
C GLN A 436 -14.58 -9.34 -9.38
N GLY A 437 -15.16 -9.49 -8.19
CA GLY A 437 -14.64 -8.90 -6.94
C GLY A 437 -13.80 -9.83 -6.06
N ASP A 438 -14.05 -11.14 -6.12
CA ASP A 438 -13.36 -12.14 -5.30
C ASP A 438 -12.24 -12.87 -6.05
N GLY A 439 -11.27 -13.42 -5.31
CA GLY A 439 -10.19 -14.27 -5.81
C GLY A 439 -9.10 -13.56 -6.62
N ILE A 440 -9.24 -12.25 -6.92
CA ILE A 440 -8.33 -11.53 -7.82
C ILE A 440 -6.94 -11.30 -7.22
N ASP A 441 -5.93 -11.83 -7.91
CA ASP A 441 -4.51 -11.48 -7.83
C ASP A 441 -3.89 -11.44 -9.25
N LEU A 442 -2.56 -11.26 -9.35
CA LEU A 442 -1.86 -11.16 -10.65
C LEU A 442 -1.92 -12.45 -11.49
N ASN A 443 -2.11 -13.62 -10.87
CA ASN A 443 -2.20 -14.88 -11.60
C ASN A 443 -3.64 -15.10 -12.08
N SER A 444 -4.61 -14.99 -11.17
CA SER A 444 -6.02 -15.25 -11.49
C SER A 444 -6.58 -14.22 -12.49
N ILE A 445 -6.16 -12.95 -12.44
CA ILE A 445 -6.60 -11.98 -13.46
C ILE A 445 -6.11 -12.35 -14.87
N ASN A 446 -4.92 -12.92 -15.01
CA ASN A 446 -4.40 -13.35 -16.31
C ASN A 446 -5.12 -14.61 -16.80
N GLU A 447 -5.32 -15.61 -15.92
CA GLU A 447 -6.07 -16.83 -16.24
C GLU A 447 -7.51 -16.52 -16.69
N ILE A 448 -8.19 -15.60 -16.00
CA ILE A 448 -9.54 -15.16 -16.36
C ILE A 448 -9.55 -14.52 -17.75
N LEU A 449 -8.59 -13.65 -18.06
CA LEU A 449 -8.52 -12.95 -19.34
C LEU A 449 -8.12 -13.87 -20.50
N GLU A 450 -7.25 -14.86 -20.25
CA GLU A 450 -6.91 -15.90 -21.22
C GLU A 450 -8.13 -16.78 -21.51
N LYS A 451 -8.83 -17.29 -20.49
CA LYS A 451 -10.08 -18.07 -20.66
C LYS A 451 -11.19 -17.27 -21.38
N LEU A 452 -11.34 -15.98 -21.09
CA LEU A 452 -12.26 -15.10 -21.83
C LEU A 452 -11.86 -15.00 -23.31
N SER A 453 -10.57 -14.79 -23.61
CA SER A 453 -10.08 -14.70 -24.98
C SER A 453 -10.29 -16.00 -25.76
N ASP A 454 -10.00 -17.16 -25.14
CA ASP A 454 -10.16 -18.48 -25.76
C ASP A 454 -11.63 -18.82 -26.06
N GLU A 455 -12.56 -18.32 -25.25
CA GLU A 455 -14.02 -18.38 -25.45
C GLU A 455 -14.55 -17.25 -26.37
N GLY A 456 -13.66 -16.45 -26.97
CA GLY A 456 -13.98 -15.39 -27.92
C GLY A 456 -14.60 -14.13 -27.30
N TRP A 457 -14.43 -13.89 -26.00
CA TRP A 457 -14.95 -12.73 -25.28
C TRP A 457 -13.93 -11.59 -25.16
N SER A 458 -14.38 -10.35 -25.34
CA SER A 458 -13.53 -9.17 -25.12
C SER A 458 -13.33 -8.85 -23.64
N ALA A 459 -12.14 -8.36 -23.28
CA ALA A 459 -11.87 -7.78 -21.97
C ALA A 459 -12.66 -6.47 -21.73
N GLU A 460 -13.31 -5.88 -22.75
CA GLU A 460 -14.26 -4.77 -22.60
C GLU A 460 -15.39 -5.09 -21.61
N ASN A 461 -15.87 -6.35 -21.60
CA ASN A 461 -17.03 -6.80 -20.83
C ASN A 461 -16.86 -6.74 -19.30
N VAL A 462 -15.61 -6.82 -18.83
CA VAL A 462 -15.28 -7.17 -17.43
C VAL A 462 -14.44 -6.07 -16.78
N PHE A 463 -14.75 -5.77 -15.52
CA PHE A 463 -13.91 -5.01 -14.60
C PHE A 463 -13.45 -5.94 -13.47
N PHE A 464 -12.39 -5.57 -12.77
CA PHE A 464 -11.87 -6.37 -11.65
C PHE A 464 -11.85 -5.55 -10.38
N GLY A 465 -12.42 -6.10 -9.30
CA GLY A 465 -12.20 -5.61 -7.94
C GLY A 465 -11.04 -6.37 -7.32
N CYS A 466 -10.10 -5.69 -6.67
CA CYS A 466 -9.03 -6.36 -5.92
C CYS A 466 -8.83 -5.73 -4.54
N GLY A 467 -8.86 -6.57 -3.51
CA GLY A 467 -8.70 -6.15 -2.12
C GLY A 467 -7.35 -6.54 -1.52
N SER A 468 -7.32 -7.70 -0.84
CA SER A 468 -6.16 -8.09 -0.04
C SER A 468 -4.88 -8.36 -0.86
N ALA A 469 -4.98 -8.85 -2.09
CA ALA A 469 -3.81 -9.08 -2.95
C ALA A 469 -3.12 -7.78 -3.39
N LEU A 470 -3.90 -6.74 -3.67
CA LEU A 470 -3.39 -5.42 -4.06
C LEU A 470 -2.73 -4.67 -2.89
N LEU A 471 -3.36 -4.65 -1.70
CA LEU A 471 -2.94 -3.78 -0.59
C LEU A 471 -2.32 -4.48 0.64
N GLN A 472 -2.40 -5.81 0.82
CA GLN A 472 -2.01 -6.45 2.09
C GLN A 472 -1.24 -7.79 1.99
N LYS A 473 -1.39 -8.60 0.94
CA LYS A 473 -0.64 -9.87 0.75
C LYS A 473 0.83 -9.65 0.30
N ILE A 474 1.47 -8.59 0.82
CA ILE A 474 2.78 -8.09 0.39
C ILE A 474 3.68 -7.81 1.60
N ASN A 475 5.00 -7.85 1.40
CA ASN A 475 5.97 -7.57 2.45
C ASN A 475 7.26 -6.95 1.88
N ARG A 476 8.16 -6.46 2.75
CA ARG A 476 9.42 -5.80 2.36
C ARG A 476 10.30 -6.66 1.43
N ASP A 477 10.21 -7.98 1.51
CA ASP A 477 10.97 -8.91 0.67
C ASP A 477 10.30 -9.32 -0.65
N THR A 478 9.08 -8.86 -0.94
CA THR A 478 8.45 -8.96 -2.27
C THR A 478 9.34 -8.30 -3.35
N LEU A 479 9.89 -7.11 -3.05
CA LEU A 479 10.85 -6.38 -3.90
C LEU A 479 12.27 -6.31 -3.30
N ASN A 480 12.51 -7.05 -2.19
CA ASN A 480 13.76 -7.06 -1.43
C ASN A 480 14.29 -5.64 -1.10
N CYS A 481 13.38 -4.77 -0.66
CA CYS A 481 13.66 -3.39 -0.28
C CYS A 481 14.64 -3.34 0.90
N ALA A 482 15.71 -2.56 0.77
CA ALA A 482 16.77 -2.48 1.76
C ALA A 482 17.44 -1.10 1.79
N PHE A 483 17.61 -0.55 2.99
CA PHE A 483 18.41 0.64 3.28
C PHE A 483 19.79 0.21 3.82
N LYS A 484 20.92 0.77 3.37
CA LYS A 484 22.27 0.38 3.85
C LYS A 484 23.25 1.54 3.85
N CYS A 485 24.17 1.55 4.82
CA CYS A 485 25.35 2.43 4.76
C CYS A 485 26.31 1.94 3.67
N SER A 486 26.90 2.88 2.94
CA SER A 486 27.81 2.64 1.81
C SER A 486 29.08 3.50 1.86
N TYR A 487 29.06 4.64 2.56
CA TYR A 487 30.22 5.51 2.72
C TYR A 487 30.23 6.17 4.10
N VAL A 488 31.42 6.38 4.66
CA VAL A 488 31.66 7.14 5.90
C VAL A 488 32.85 8.06 5.76
N GLU A 489 32.90 9.13 6.56
CA GLU A 489 34.09 9.99 6.71
C GLU A 489 34.58 9.93 8.16
N THR A 490 35.81 9.49 8.40
CA THR A 490 36.40 9.35 9.73
C THR A 490 37.80 9.97 9.77
N ASN A 491 38.10 10.82 10.77
CA ASN A 491 39.34 11.62 10.82
C ASN A 491 39.62 12.39 9.51
N GLY A 492 38.58 12.94 8.88
CA GLY A 492 38.68 13.66 7.59
C GLY A 492 38.99 12.78 6.37
N LYS A 493 38.98 11.45 6.50
CA LYS A 493 39.19 10.50 5.40
C LYS A 493 37.89 9.75 5.07
N GLY A 494 37.48 9.83 3.80
CA GLY A 494 36.37 9.05 3.27
C GLY A 494 36.73 7.57 3.10
N MET A 495 35.77 6.68 3.33
CA MET A 495 35.92 5.24 3.18
C MET A 495 34.65 4.60 2.61
N ASP A 496 34.80 3.81 1.55
CA ASP A 496 33.77 2.91 1.04
C ASP A 496 33.52 1.78 2.06
N VAL A 497 32.27 1.63 2.52
CA VAL A 497 31.86 0.54 3.41
C VAL A 497 30.78 -0.30 2.74
N TYR A 498 30.70 -1.58 3.09
CA TYR A 498 29.72 -2.51 2.54
C TYR A 498 29.60 -3.76 3.41
N LYS A 499 28.57 -4.56 3.16
CA LYS A 499 28.49 -5.95 3.63
C LYS A 499 28.54 -6.93 2.45
N GLN A 500 29.15 -8.09 2.67
CA GLN A 500 29.21 -9.18 1.70
C GLN A 500 29.16 -10.53 2.44
N PRO A 501 27.95 -11.03 2.80
CA PRO A 501 27.81 -12.26 3.56
C PRO A 501 28.26 -13.47 2.76
N VAL A 502 29.19 -14.26 3.29
CA VAL A 502 29.73 -15.47 2.62
C VAL A 502 28.64 -16.50 2.34
N THR A 503 27.67 -16.65 3.26
CA THR A 503 26.54 -17.59 3.14
C THR A 503 25.39 -17.08 2.27
N ASP A 504 25.42 -15.81 1.84
CA ASP A 504 24.39 -15.23 0.97
C ASP A 504 24.96 -14.05 0.15
N PRO A 505 25.56 -14.33 -1.02
CA PRO A 505 26.07 -13.28 -1.91
C PRO A 505 25.00 -12.29 -2.38
N SER A 506 23.72 -12.69 -2.48
CA SER A 506 22.61 -11.79 -2.85
C SER A 506 22.36 -10.70 -1.80
N LYS A 507 22.83 -10.92 -0.56
CA LYS A 507 22.80 -9.93 0.52
C LYS A 507 24.01 -8.98 0.54
N GLY A 508 24.86 -8.98 -0.50
CA GLY A 508 25.87 -7.95 -0.74
C GLY A 508 25.29 -6.52 -0.75
N SER A 509 26.11 -5.48 -0.59
CA SER A 509 25.67 -4.08 -0.71
C SER A 509 26.62 -3.24 -1.57
N LYS A 510 26.09 -2.14 -2.11
CA LYS A 510 26.84 -1.15 -2.87
C LYS A 510 27.90 -0.45 -2.03
N ARG A 511 28.91 0.11 -2.69
CA ARG A 511 30.13 0.69 -2.09
C ARG A 511 30.26 2.17 -2.39
N GLY A 512 30.67 2.96 -1.40
CA GLY A 512 31.00 4.38 -1.57
C GLY A 512 29.80 5.28 -1.84
N ARG A 513 30.08 6.51 -2.30
CA ARG A 513 29.03 7.43 -2.75
C ARG A 513 28.42 6.91 -4.05
N LEU A 514 27.11 7.10 -4.21
CA LEU A 514 26.34 6.54 -5.33
C LEU A 514 25.79 7.65 -6.22
N CYS A 515 25.67 7.35 -7.51
CA CYS A 515 25.05 8.20 -8.54
C CYS A 515 24.13 7.31 -9.37
N LEU A 516 22.89 7.71 -9.62
CA LEU A 516 22.03 7.01 -10.56
C LEU A 516 22.11 7.73 -11.90
N ARG A 517 22.34 7.03 -13.02
CA ARG A 517 22.38 7.66 -14.35
C ARG A 517 21.73 6.80 -15.42
N ARG A 518 21.51 7.40 -16.59
CA ARG A 518 21.36 6.67 -17.84
C ARG A 518 22.73 6.57 -18.53
N ASN A 519 23.13 5.39 -18.98
CA ASN A 519 24.40 5.17 -19.68
C ASN A 519 24.29 5.44 -21.20
N SER A 520 25.38 5.23 -21.94
CA SER A 520 25.46 5.47 -23.39
C SER A 520 24.41 4.70 -24.18
N ASP A 521 24.06 3.52 -23.70
CA ASP A 521 23.25 2.54 -24.41
C ASP A 521 21.76 2.67 -24.01
N GLY A 522 21.45 3.65 -23.17
CA GLY A 522 20.11 3.99 -22.73
C GLY A 522 19.65 3.31 -21.43
N PHE A 523 20.45 2.44 -20.82
CA PHE A 523 20.06 1.73 -19.59
C PHE A 523 20.25 2.57 -18.32
N ILE A 524 19.43 2.30 -17.29
CA ILE A 524 19.52 2.97 -15.98
C ILE A 524 20.42 2.15 -15.03
N GLU A 525 21.52 2.75 -14.61
CA GLU A 525 22.54 2.11 -13.77
C GLU A 525 22.93 2.97 -12.55
N THR A 526 23.39 2.30 -11.49
CA THR A 526 23.93 2.93 -10.29
C THR A 526 25.44 2.84 -10.30
N VAL A 527 26.11 3.97 -10.53
CA VAL A 527 27.56 4.10 -10.42
C VAL A 527 27.95 4.18 -8.95
N GLU A 528 28.88 3.32 -8.55
CA GLU A 528 29.37 3.20 -7.18
C GLU A 528 30.68 4.01 -6.96
N ARG A 529 31.17 4.03 -5.72
CA ARG A 529 32.50 4.57 -5.34
C ARG A 529 32.76 6.04 -5.71
N GLY A 530 31.70 6.82 -5.89
CA GLY A 530 31.78 8.22 -6.30
C GLY A 530 32.23 8.47 -7.74
N ALA A 531 32.23 7.45 -8.61
CA ALA A 531 32.71 7.57 -10.00
C ALA A 531 31.68 8.20 -10.97
N GLY A 532 30.45 8.47 -10.52
CA GLY A 532 29.42 9.14 -11.33
C GLY A 532 29.55 10.66 -11.33
N LYS A 533 29.20 11.32 -12.45
CA LYS A 533 29.31 12.77 -12.59
C LYS A 533 28.06 13.49 -12.05
N PRO A 534 28.16 14.62 -11.33
CA PRO A 534 27.00 15.32 -10.77
C PRO A 534 25.93 15.79 -11.77
N HIS A 535 26.27 15.93 -13.06
CA HIS A 535 25.32 16.28 -14.13
C HIS A 535 24.69 15.04 -14.82
N GLU A 536 25.17 13.83 -14.52
CA GLU A 536 24.54 12.56 -14.93
C GLU A 536 23.58 12.04 -13.84
N ASP A 537 23.63 12.60 -12.63
CA ASP A 537 22.91 12.10 -11.45
C ASP A 537 21.40 12.41 -11.49
N MET A 538 20.62 11.36 -11.71
CA MET A 538 19.16 11.36 -11.70
C MET A 538 18.57 11.55 -10.29
N LEU A 539 19.38 11.51 -9.23
CA LEU A 539 18.94 11.73 -7.85
C LEU A 539 18.90 13.23 -7.52
N VAL A 540 17.71 13.83 -7.47
CA VAL A 540 17.52 15.24 -7.08
C VAL A 540 17.40 15.39 -5.56
N THR A 541 17.87 16.51 -4.99
CA THR A 541 17.73 16.75 -3.55
C THR A 541 16.28 17.10 -3.22
N VAL A 542 15.57 16.20 -2.53
CA VAL A 542 14.15 16.37 -2.17
C VAL A 542 13.96 16.95 -0.76
N PHE A 543 14.96 16.77 0.12
CA PHE A 543 14.93 17.24 1.50
C PHE A 543 16.32 17.72 1.94
N GLU A 544 16.36 18.84 2.67
CA GLU A 544 17.57 19.29 3.37
C GLU A 544 17.21 20.05 4.65
N ASN A 545 17.89 19.76 5.76
CA ASN A 545 17.83 20.54 7.01
C ASN A 545 16.40 20.80 7.54
N GLY A 546 15.52 19.80 7.48
CA GLY A 546 14.11 19.90 7.87
C GLY A 546 13.17 20.52 6.82
N THR A 547 13.64 20.80 5.61
CA THR A 547 12.90 21.51 4.56
C THR A 547 12.69 20.62 3.34
N ILE A 548 11.46 20.61 2.80
CA ILE A 548 11.16 20.00 1.49
C ILE A 548 11.69 20.95 0.40
N LEU A 549 12.51 20.44 -0.52
CA LEU A 549 13.11 21.23 -1.60
C LEU A 549 12.47 20.97 -2.97
N GLN A 550 11.83 19.81 -3.15
CA GLN A 550 11.11 19.44 -4.37
C GLN A 550 9.79 18.77 -3.98
N GLU A 551 8.73 19.12 -4.71
CA GLU A 551 7.45 18.44 -4.63
C GLU A 551 6.99 17.97 -6.01
N TYR A 552 6.15 16.94 -6.03
CA TYR A 552 5.51 16.37 -7.22
C TYR A 552 4.00 16.29 -7.00
N THR A 553 3.23 16.63 -8.02
CA THR A 553 1.79 16.36 -8.09
C THR A 553 1.52 14.90 -8.46
N LEU A 554 0.32 14.38 -8.13
CA LEU A 554 -0.04 13.02 -8.55
C LEU A 554 -0.08 12.88 -10.09
N ASP A 555 -0.38 13.96 -10.81
CA ASP A 555 -0.49 13.93 -12.28
C ASP A 555 0.90 13.86 -12.95
N GLU A 556 1.91 14.51 -12.38
CA GLU A 556 3.32 14.33 -12.78
C GLU A 556 3.80 12.89 -12.49
N ILE A 557 3.42 12.34 -11.33
CA ILE A 557 3.74 10.98 -10.91
C ILE A 557 3.09 9.95 -11.86
N ARG A 558 1.81 10.12 -12.18
CA ARG A 558 1.07 9.30 -13.16
C ARG A 558 1.72 9.33 -14.54
N LYS A 559 2.06 10.53 -15.04
CA LYS A 559 2.77 10.72 -16.31
C LYS A 559 4.19 10.11 -16.31
N ALA A 560 4.85 10.05 -15.16
CA ALA A 560 6.14 9.37 -15.02
C ALA A 560 6.02 7.83 -14.93
N ALA A 561 4.89 7.32 -14.45
CA ALA A 561 4.61 5.89 -14.23
C ALA A 561 3.90 5.18 -15.40
N GLN A 562 3.40 5.94 -16.38
CA GLN A 562 2.65 5.44 -17.53
C GLN A 562 3.30 4.23 -18.22
N LEU A 563 2.47 3.38 -18.84
CA LEU A 563 2.95 2.27 -19.66
C LEU A 563 3.65 2.78 -20.93
N TRP A 564 4.67 2.05 -21.38
CA TRP A 564 5.33 2.25 -22.67
C TRP A 564 4.77 1.25 -23.69
N GLU A 565 5.03 1.43 -24.99
CA GLU A 565 4.51 0.49 -26.02
C GLU A 565 5.03 -0.94 -25.81
N GLU A 566 6.24 -1.07 -25.26
CA GLU A 566 6.87 -2.32 -24.81
C GLU A 566 6.09 -3.02 -23.68
N ASP A 567 5.43 -2.28 -22.78
CA ASP A 567 4.63 -2.85 -21.68
C ASP A 567 3.27 -3.41 -22.15
N VAL A 568 2.82 -3.04 -23.35
CA VAL A 568 1.49 -3.37 -23.90
C VAL A 568 1.59 -4.38 -25.05
N SER A 569 2.69 -4.36 -25.80
CA SER A 569 2.92 -5.23 -26.94
C SER A 569 3.04 -6.71 -26.52
N PRO A 570 2.44 -7.67 -27.26
CA PRO A 570 2.62 -9.09 -27.01
C PRO A 570 4.03 -9.52 -27.46
N SER A 571 5.03 -9.31 -26.61
CA SER A 571 6.41 -9.77 -26.86
C SER A 571 6.48 -11.30 -26.96
N GLU A 572 7.11 -11.82 -28.00
CA GLU A 572 7.30 -13.27 -28.21
C GLU A 572 8.23 -13.92 -27.15
N HIS A 573 8.94 -13.11 -26.36
CA HIS A 573 9.93 -13.52 -25.36
C HIS A 573 9.42 -14.32 -24.15
N ASN A 574 8.13 -14.66 -24.07
CA ASN A 574 7.64 -15.67 -23.12
C ASN A 574 7.94 -17.12 -23.58
N LYS A 575 8.73 -17.31 -24.65
CA LYS A 575 9.46 -18.54 -24.95
C LYS A 575 10.96 -18.22 -25.06
N GLU A 576 11.76 -18.98 -24.31
CA GLU A 576 13.24 -18.98 -24.34
C GLU A 576 13.94 -17.65 -24.00
N ASP A 577 14.04 -17.33 -22.70
CA ASP A 577 15.03 -16.37 -22.18
C ASP A 577 15.90 -16.98 -21.05
N ASP A 578 16.58 -18.08 -21.37
CA ASP A 578 17.73 -18.60 -20.60
C ASP A 578 19.07 -18.25 -21.30
N THR A 579 19.01 -17.53 -22.43
CA THR A 579 20.14 -17.27 -23.34
C THR A 579 20.72 -15.86 -23.21
N SER A 580 19.94 -14.85 -22.78
CA SER A 580 20.46 -13.50 -22.52
C SER A 580 21.55 -13.48 -21.44
N LEU A 581 21.47 -14.41 -20.47
CA LEU A 581 22.46 -14.62 -19.41
C LEU A 581 23.82 -15.14 -19.91
N GLU A 582 23.87 -15.89 -21.01
CA GLU A 582 25.16 -16.32 -21.59
C GLU A 582 25.94 -15.16 -22.21
N ILE A 583 25.23 -14.26 -22.91
CA ILE A 583 25.84 -13.14 -23.63
C ILE A 583 26.54 -12.21 -22.62
N HIS A 584 25.94 -11.99 -21.45
CA HIS A 584 26.53 -11.20 -20.37
C HIS A 584 27.76 -11.84 -19.70
N GLN A 585 27.99 -13.16 -19.81
CA GLN A 585 29.18 -13.81 -19.25
C GLN A 585 30.37 -13.84 -20.22
N LYS A 586 30.13 -13.85 -21.53
CA LYS A 586 31.17 -13.98 -22.57
C LYS A 586 32.00 -12.71 -22.84
N HIS A 587 31.86 -11.65 -22.05
CA HIS A 587 32.63 -10.39 -22.17
C HIS A 587 33.39 -9.96 -20.90
N ILE A 588 33.39 -10.76 -19.82
CA ILE A 588 34.16 -10.47 -18.59
C ILE A 588 35.46 -11.28 -18.49
N ILE A 589 35.67 -12.27 -19.39
CA ILE A 589 36.89 -13.09 -19.46
C ILE A 589 37.62 -12.84 -20.79
N ASN A 590 38.32 -11.71 -20.88
CA ASN A 590 39.54 -11.53 -21.68
C ASN A 590 40.13 -10.14 -21.39
N GLY A 591 41.14 -10.09 -20.52
CA GLY A 591 41.69 -8.83 -20.00
C GLY A 591 42.92 -9.03 -19.11
N VAL A 592 43.78 -10.00 -19.46
CA VAL A 592 45.07 -10.20 -18.80
C VAL A 592 46.15 -9.55 -19.65
N HIS A 593 46.68 -8.42 -19.19
CA HIS A 593 48.09 -8.03 -19.31
C HIS A 593 48.43 -6.86 -18.37
#